data_AF-A0A9E8CQB2-F1
#
_entry.id   AF-A0A9E8CQB2-F1
#
_cell.length_a   1.000
_cell.length_b   1.000
_cell.length_c   1.000
_cell.angle_alpha   90.00
_cell.angle_beta   90.00
_cell.angle_gamma   90.00
#
_symmetry.space_group_name_H-M   'P 1'
#
loop_
_entity.id
_entity.type
_entity.pdbx_description
1 polymer ?
#
loop_
_entity_poly.entity_id
_entity_poly.type
_entity_poly.pdbx_seq_one_letter_code
_entity_poly.pdbx_strand_id
1 'polypeptide(L)'
;MTYAVHHDLSGDPISVSGDAARLAWNDMLEALMAHAAATPEHLVRVLAADPDFALAHAAKGLMLLSLARAELVAPARDCLARARASALLRPVTRREAMVTEALALWLDDQPRRAAERLEAILLAHPFDVLALKLSHGLRFMLGDQAEMLATLNRFAPGFGESHPLAGFVHGCHAFALEERGFYAQAERIGRRAVALSPRDAWGRHAVAHVLEMTGRMDEGIAWLGNGREIAHANNLRFHIFWHLALFRLERGETSEVLRLYDEEIRAEPTDDYRDIANGASLLARLDYAGVDVGERWEELAAKAEGRIHDGRLVFADLHYALSLLGAGHADGAEAIARGLIEDAKAHPSGERRDAARHGALAAFGLIAFHEGDYDEAARLLGSARNGLIAIGGSHAQRDLFEQAYAESLIRSGEHERAAEILGERLKRRGGTNLFAARRLAQLRGSGAGRLAALAIASTPLAIAH
;
A
#
# COMPACT_ATOMS: atom_id res chain seq x y z
N MET A 1 -41.54 22.97 -0.59
CA MET A 1 -41.46 21.53 -0.30
C MET A 1 -40.33 21.34 0.70
N THR A 2 -40.62 20.86 1.91
CA THR A 2 -39.61 20.42 2.87
C THR A 2 -39.05 19.08 2.38
N TYR A 3 -37.82 19.08 1.87
CA TYR A 3 -37.11 17.85 1.55
C TYR A 3 -36.84 17.08 2.86
N ALA A 4 -37.11 15.77 2.88
CA ALA A 4 -36.75 14.94 4.02
C ALA A 4 -35.23 14.95 4.20
N VAL A 5 -34.76 15.19 5.43
CA VAL A 5 -33.32 15.13 5.73
C VAL A 5 -32.94 13.68 5.98
N HIS A 6 -32.19 13.11 5.04
CA HIS A 6 -31.65 11.77 5.15
C HIS A 6 -30.28 11.82 5.85
N HIS A 7 -29.97 10.78 6.63
CA HIS A 7 -28.67 10.61 7.28
C HIS A 7 -28.03 9.30 6.81
N ASP A 8 -26.71 9.30 6.63
CA ASP A 8 -25.94 8.09 6.30
C ASP A 8 -25.51 7.30 7.54
N LEU A 9 -24.71 6.23 7.36
CA LEU A 9 -24.19 5.40 8.46
C LEU A 9 -23.29 6.15 9.45
N SER A 10 -22.76 7.31 9.07
CA SER A 10 -21.98 8.18 9.96
C SER A 10 -22.87 9.05 10.84
N GLY A 11 -24.20 9.04 10.59
CA GLY A 11 -25.16 9.94 11.22
C GLY A 11 -25.15 11.35 10.62
N ASP A 12 -24.52 11.56 9.46
CA ASP A 12 -24.38 12.87 8.83
C ASP A 12 -25.47 13.12 7.78
N PRO A 13 -25.97 14.36 7.66
CA PRO A 13 -26.99 14.69 6.67
C PRO A 13 -26.43 14.56 5.24
N ILE A 14 -27.24 13.96 4.35
CA ILE A 14 -26.96 13.77 2.93
C ILE A 14 -28.12 14.29 2.07
N SER A 15 -27.81 14.77 0.87
CA SER A 15 -28.76 15.45 -0.02
C SER A 15 -29.62 14.51 -0.89
N VAL A 16 -29.58 13.19 -0.67
CA VAL A 16 -30.23 12.19 -1.54
C VAL A 16 -31.74 12.39 -1.71
N SER A 17 -32.28 11.94 -2.86
CA SER A 17 -33.67 12.16 -3.28
C SER A 17 -34.69 11.25 -2.59
N GLY A 18 -34.25 10.18 -1.92
CA GLY A 18 -35.13 9.27 -1.19
C GLY A 18 -34.40 8.09 -0.52
N ASP A 19 -35.18 7.25 0.17
CA ASP A 19 -34.65 6.15 0.98
C ASP A 19 -33.91 5.07 0.19
N ALA A 20 -34.31 4.81 -1.06
CA ALA A 20 -33.60 3.83 -1.90
C ALA A 20 -32.14 4.24 -2.15
N ALA A 21 -31.91 5.53 -2.43
CA ALA A 21 -30.57 6.08 -2.61
C ALA A 21 -29.79 6.13 -1.28
N ARG A 22 -30.45 6.48 -0.17
CA ARG A 22 -29.86 6.44 1.17
C ARG A 22 -29.37 5.04 1.56
N LEU A 23 -30.20 4.01 1.36
CA LEU A 23 -29.82 2.63 1.69
C LEU A 23 -28.69 2.13 0.78
N ALA A 24 -28.75 2.40 -0.53
CA ALA A 24 -27.66 2.06 -1.43
C ALA A 24 -26.34 2.76 -1.04
N TRP A 25 -26.42 4.01 -0.55
CA TRP A 25 -25.25 4.77 -0.08
C TRP A 25 -24.66 4.16 1.18
N ASN A 26 -25.49 3.75 2.12
CA ASN A 26 -25.07 3.05 3.34
C ASN A 26 -24.36 1.73 3.01
N ASP A 27 -24.92 0.93 2.10
CA ASP A 27 -24.26 -0.29 1.64
C ASP A 27 -22.90 0.01 0.98
N MET A 28 -22.81 1.09 0.19
CA MET A 28 -21.56 1.51 -0.44
C MET A 28 -20.50 1.91 0.60
N LEU A 29 -20.89 2.69 1.63
CA LEU A 29 -20.00 3.09 2.72
C LEU A 29 -19.44 1.87 3.47
N GLU A 30 -20.30 0.92 3.86
CA GLU A 30 -19.83 -0.30 4.52
C GLU A 30 -18.91 -1.12 3.61
N ALA A 31 -19.28 -1.29 2.33
CA ALA A 31 -18.48 -2.00 1.35
C ALA A 31 -17.08 -1.36 1.18
N LEU A 32 -17.02 -0.03 1.09
CA LEU A 32 -15.76 0.71 1.03
C LEU A 32 -14.90 0.47 2.28
N MET A 33 -15.50 0.55 3.47
CA MET A 33 -14.79 0.32 4.74
C MET A 33 -14.24 -1.10 4.84
N ALA A 34 -15.01 -2.08 4.37
CA ALA A 34 -14.66 -3.49 4.35
C ALA A 34 -13.70 -3.91 3.22
N HIS A 35 -13.31 -2.98 2.34
CA HIS A 35 -12.62 -3.29 1.07
C HIS A 35 -13.36 -4.32 0.22
N ALA A 36 -14.69 -4.34 0.25
CA ALA A 36 -15.46 -5.36 -0.44
C ALA A 36 -15.36 -5.22 -1.96
N ALA A 37 -15.24 -6.35 -2.66
CA ALA A 37 -15.27 -6.41 -4.12
C ALA A 37 -16.55 -5.78 -4.70
N ALA A 38 -17.66 -5.85 -3.96
CA ALA A 38 -18.97 -5.30 -4.32
C ALA A 38 -19.06 -3.75 -4.32
N THR A 39 -18.02 -3.03 -3.87
CA THR A 39 -18.06 -1.56 -3.71
C THR A 39 -18.47 -0.83 -5.00
N PRO A 40 -17.92 -1.14 -6.19
CA PRO A 40 -18.35 -0.52 -7.45
C PRO A 40 -19.83 -0.76 -7.76
N GLU A 41 -20.35 -1.96 -7.52
CA GLU A 41 -21.75 -2.32 -7.75
C GLU A 41 -22.69 -1.54 -6.83
N HIS A 42 -22.31 -1.36 -5.56
CA HIS A 42 -23.05 -0.50 -4.64
C HIS A 42 -23.06 0.95 -5.12
N LEU A 43 -21.93 1.47 -5.59
CA LEU A 43 -21.83 2.83 -6.12
C LEU A 43 -22.67 3.03 -7.40
N VAL A 44 -22.73 2.03 -8.28
CA VAL A 44 -23.64 2.03 -9.44
C VAL A 44 -25.10 2.11 -8.99
N ARG A 45 -25.49 1.33 -7.97
CA ARG A 45 -26.86 1.37 -7.42
C ARG A 45 -27.21 2.72 -6.83
N VAL A 46 -26.27 3.38 -6.13
CA VAL A 46 -26.46 4.75 -5.63
C VAL A 46 -26.79 5.70 -6.77
N LEU A 47 -25.96 5.72 -7.82
CA LEU A 47 -26.12 6.65 -8.94
C LEU A 47 -27.29 6.28 -9.86
N ALA A 48 -27.76 5.04 -9.86
CA ALA A 48 -29.00 4.66 -10.54
C ALA A 48 -30.24 5.16 -9.77
N ALA A 49 -30.21 5.12 -8.44
CA ALA A 49 -31.30 5.59 -7.59
C ALA A 49 -31.34 7.13 -7.49
N ASP A 50 -30.18 7.78 -7.52
CA ASP A 50 -30.05 9.24 -7.50
C ASP A 50 -28.88 9.70 -8.39
N PRO A 51 -29.13 9.91 -9.71
CA PRO A 51 -28.11 10.31 -10.67
C PRO A 51 -27.45 11.65 -10.37
N ASP A 52 -28.10 12.51 -9.58
CA ASP A 52 -27.65 13.85 -9.24
C ASP A 52 -27.08 13.92 -7.81
N PHE A 53 -26.61 12.80 -7.26
CA PHE A 53 -25.98 12.79 -5.94
C PHE A 53 -24.51 13.22 -6.01
N ALA A 54 -24.26 14.50 -5.72
CA ALA A 54 -22.94 15.12 -5.82
C ALA A 54 -21.85 14.39 -5.00
N LEU A 55 -22.18 13.94 -3.79
CA LEU A 55 -21.25 13.20 -2.94
C LEU A 55 -20.80 11.88 -3.56
N ALA A 56 -21.72 11.14 -4.17
CA ALA A 56 -21.39 9.87 -4.82
C ALA A 56 -20.49 10.07 -6.04
N HIS A 57 -20.74 11.10 -6.85
CA HIS A 57 -19.83 11.45 -7.95
C HIS A 57 -18.44 11.85 -7.42
N ALA A 58 -18.37 12.70 -6.39
CA ALA A 58 -17.09 13.11 -5.83
C ALA A 58 -16.31 11.92 -5.22
N ALA A 59 -16.98 11.06 -4.45
CA ALA A 59 -16.40 9.85 -3.88
C ALA A 59 -15.90 8.89 -4.99
N LYS A 60 -16.69 8.69 -6.06
CA LYS A 60 -16.29 7.92 -7.24
C LYS A 60 -14.99 8.45 -7.84
N GLY A 61 -14.88 9.77 -8.04
CA GLY A 61 -13.68 10.39 -8.58
C GLY A 61 -12.45 10.15 -7.69
N LEU A 62 -12.58 10.28 -6.37
CA LEU A 62 -11.49 10.01 -5.42
C LEU A 62 -11.06 8.54 -5.44
N MET A 63 -12.02 7.62 -5.52
CA MET A 63 -11.74 6.18 -5.64
C MET A 63 -11.00 5.86 -6.95
N LEU A 64 -11.41 6.46 -8.07
CA LEU A 64 -10.73 6.29 -9.36
C LEU A 64 -9.28 6.76 -9.31
N LEU A 65 -9.00 7.92 -8.68
CA LEU A 65 -7.63 8.42 -8.52
C LEU A 65 -6.78 7.53 -7.62
N SER A 66 -7.38 6.87 -6.62
CA SER A 66 -6.67 5.94 -5.72
C SER A 66 -6.14 4.67 -6.41
N LEU A 67 -6.65 4.36 -7.61
CA LEU A 67 -6.15 3.26 -8.44
C LEU A 67 -4.86 3.62 -9.19
N ALA A 68 -4.41 4.87 -9.12
CA ALA A 68 -3.14 5.35 -9.69
C ALA A 68 -2.91 4.98 -11.17
N ARG A 69 -3.98 5.02 -11.98
CA ARG A 69 -3.94 4.74 -13.43
C ARG A 69 -4.16 6.02 -14.24
N ALA A 70 -3.32 6.25 -15.25
CA ALA A 70 -3.34 7.50 -16.01
C ALA A 70 -4.66 7.71 -16.77
N GLU A 71 -5.21 6.66 -17.35
CA GLU A 71 -6.47 6.66 -18.10
C GLU A 71 -7.69 6.97 -17.22
N LEU A 72 -7.59 6.80 -15.90
CA LEU A 72 -8.69 7.08 -14.96
C LEU A 72 -8.78 8.55 -14.56
N VAL A 73 -7.80 9.38 -14.91
CA VAL A 73 -7.81 10.82 -14.65
C VAL A 73 -8.97 11.51 -15.38
N ALA A 74 -9.22 11.17 -16.65
CA ALA A 74 -10.32 11.74 -17.42
C ALA A 74 -11.70 11.36 -16.83
N PRO A 75 -12.00 10.07 -16.55
CA PRO A 75 -13.19 9.67 -15.80
C PRO A 75 -13.34 10.37 -14.43
N ALA A 76 -12.24 10.62 -13.71
CA ALA A 76 -12.30 11.37 -12.45
C ALA A 76 -12.65 12.85 -12.67
N ARG A 77 -12.19 13.48 -13.75
CA ARG A 77 -12.61 14.84 -14.16
C ARG A 77 -14.10 14.88 -14.50
N ASP A 78 -14.62 13.87 -15.18
CA ASP A 78 -16.06 13.75 -15.46
C ASP A 78 -16.87 13.63 -14.17
N CYS A 79 -16.37 12.87 -13.19
CA CYS A 79 -16.99 12.78 -11.87
C CYS A 79 -17.03 14.15 -11.18
N LEU A 80 -15.94 14.94 -11.24
CA LEU A 80 -15.93 16.31 -10.69
C LEU A 80 -16.93 17.22 -11.41
N ALA A 81 -17.01 17.15 -12.74
CA ALA A 81 -17.95 17.94 -13.52
C ALA A 81 -19.41 17.61 -13.15
N ARG A 82 -19.73 16.32 -13.02
CA ARG A 82 -21.06 15.85 -12.57
C ARG A 82 -21.37 16.30 -11.15
N ALA A 83 -20.44 16.15 -10.21
CA ALA A 83 -20.63 16.61 -8.83
C ALA A 83 -20.95 18.12 -8.76
N ARG A 84 -20.24 18.94 -9.53
CA ARG A 84 -20.50 20.39 -9.64
C ARG A 84 -21.83 20.69 -10.29
N ALA A 85 -22.19 20.01 -11.38
CA ALA A 85 -23.48 20.19 -12.03
C ALA A 85 -24.64 19.82 -11.10
N SER A 86 -24.55 18.68 -10.40
CA SER A 86 -25.53 18.24 -9.40
C SER A 86 -25.72 19.26 -8.28
N ALA A 87 -24.64 19.91 -7.82
CA ALA A 87 -24.71 20.96 -6.81
C ALA A 87 -25.42 22.25 -7.26
N LEU A 88 -25.61 22.45 -8.58
CA LEU A 88 -26.42 23.54 -9.13
C LEU A 88 -27.91 23.19 -9.21
N LEU A 89 -28.25 21.89 -9.25
CA LEU A 89 -29.62 21.41 -9.39
C LEU A 89 -30.37 21.39 -8.05
N ARG A 90 -29.66 21.17 -6.94
CA ARG A 90 -30.23 21.17 -5.59
C ARG A 90 -29.21 21.60 -4.53
N PRO A 91 -29.66 22.10 -3.37
CA PRO A 91 -28.76 22.39 -2.25
C PRO A 91 -27.97 21.15 -1.83
N VAL A 92 -26.65 21.31 -1.70
CA VAL A 92 -25.73 20.30 -1.16
C VAL A 92 -25.29 20.70 0.25
N THR A 93 -24.92 19.71 1.07
CA THR A 93 -24.40 20.01 2.41
C THR A 93 -22.96 20.53 2.35
N ARG A 94 -22.49 21.19 3.41
CA ARG A 94 -21.09 21.66 3.48
C ARG A 94 -20.09 20.50 3.34
N ARG A 95 -20.40 19.36 3.94
CA ARG A 95 -19.63 18.10 3.81
C ARG A 95 -19.50 17.68 2.35
N GLU A 96 -20.61 17.65 1.60
CA GLU A 96 -20.60 17.24 0.18
C GLU A 96 -19.79 18.20 -0.69
N ALA A 97 -19.89 19.50 -0.43
CA ALA A 97 -19.05 20.50 -1.08
C ALA A 97 -17.56 20.26 -0.78
N MET A 98 -17.20 19.93 0.47
CA MET A 98 -15.80 19.68 0.86
C MET A 98 -15.23 18.41 0.22
N VAL A 99 -16.00 17.33 0.07
CA VAL A 99 -15.54 16.14 -0.67
C VAL A 99 -15.33 16.46 -2.16
N THR A 100 -16.20 17.29 -2.75
CA THR A 100 -16.05 17.78 -4.13
C THR A 100 -14.81 18.67 -4.28
N GLU A 101 -14.54 19.54 -3.29
CA GLU A 101 -13.33 20.36 -3.23
C GLU A 101 -12.06 19.49 -3.10
N ALA A 102 -12.09 18.41 -2.32
CA ALA A 102 -10.97 17.47 -2.21
C ALA A 102 -10.65 16.78 -3.55
N LEU A 103 -11.68 16.33 -4.28
CA LEU A 103 -11.48 15.78 -5.64
C LEU A 103 -10.85 16.81 -6.58
N ALA A 104 -11.32 18.05 -6.53
CA ALA A 104 -10.75 19.13 -7.34
C ALA A 104 -9.27 19.40 -7.01
N LEU A 105 -8.92 19.41 -5.71
CA LEU A 105 -7.53 19.59 -5.26
C LEU A 105 -6.63 18.46 -5.75
N TRP A 106 -7.08 17.20 -5.68
CA TRP A 106 -6.27 16.08 -6.18
C TRP A 106 -6.12 16.14 -7.71
N LEU A 107 -7.17 16.48 -8.46
CA LEU A 107 -7.10 16.66 -9.92
C LEU A 107 -6.23 17.85 -10.39
N ASP A 108 -5.91 18.76 -9.47
CA ASP A 108 -5.00 19.89 -9.64
C ASP A 108 -3.60 19.59 -9.07
N ASP A 109 -3.28 18.29 -8.88
CA ASP A 109 -2.00 17.79 -8.37
C ASP A 109 -1.64 18.28 -6.95
N GLN A 110 -2.67 18.48 -6.11
CA GLN A 110 -2.51 18.88 -4.71
C GLN A 110 -3.08 17.82 -3.74
N PRO A 111 -2.58 16.57 -3.77
CA PRO A 111 -3.16 15.47 -3.01
C PRO A 111 -3.06 15.65 -1.48
N ARG A 112 -1.99 16.28 -0.94
CA ARG A 112 -1.95 16.61 0.50
C ARG A 112 -3.05 17.57 0.92
N ARG A 113 -3.30 18.60 0.12
CA ARG A 113 -4.41 19.55 0.38
C ARG A 113 -5.76 18.88 0.25
N ALA A 114 -5.90 17.89 -0.65
CA ALA A 114 -7.11 17.08 -0.72
C ALA A 114 -7.31 16.25 0.56
N ALA A 115 -6.25 15.63 1.11
CA ALA A 115 -6.32 14.93 2.39
C ALA A 115 -6.68 15.88 3.55
N GLU A 116 -6.04 17.05 3.65
CA GLU A 116 -6.37 18.09 4.63
C GLU A 116 -7.84 18.55 4.51
N ARG A 117 -8.35 18.66 3.28
CA ARG A 117 -9.74 19.04 3.03
C ARG A 117 -10.72 17.98 3.52
N LEU A 118 -10.40 16.70 3.36
CA LEU A 118 -11.18 15.59 3.91
C LEU A 118 -11.09 15.57 5.44
N GLU A 119 -9.90 15.75 6.02
CA GLU A 119 -9.68 15.78 7.47
C GLU A 119 -10.40 16.97 8.14
N ALA A 120 -10.53 18.10 7.45
CA ALA A 120 -11.30 19.25 7.93
C ALA A 120 -12.81 18.93 8.09
N ILE A 121 -13.34 17.94 7.36
CA ILE A 121 -14.73 17.48 7.54
C ILE A 121 -14.90 16.88 8.94
N LEU A 122 -13.90 16.12 9.41
CA LEU A 122 -13.93 15.44 10.71
C LEU A 122 -14.03 16.40 11.91
N LEU A 123 -13.68 17.68 11.73
CA LEU A 123 -13.84 18.70 12.78
C LEU A 123 -15.32 18.99 13.09
N ALA A 124 -16.18 18.98 12.07
CA ALA A 124 -17.62 19.20 12.21
C ALA A 124 -18.40 17.88 12.27
N HIS A 125 -17.86 16.83 11.65
CA HIS A 125 -18.46 15.51 11.50
C HIS A 125 -17.47 14.43 11.98
N PRO A 126 -17.23 14.31 13.29
CA PRO A 126 -16.16 13.46 13.84
C PRO A 126 -16.33 11.96 13.57
N PHE A 127 -17.52 11.54 13.13
CA PHE A 127 -17.85 10.16 12.80
C PHE A 127 -17.93 9.88 11.29
N ASP A 128 -17.55 10.84 10.44
CA ASP A 128 -17.58 10.67 8.98
C ASP A 128 -16.53 9.66 8.50
N VAL A 129 -16.99 8.42 8.29
CA VAL A 129 -16.13 7.32 7.86
C VAL A 129 -15.61 7.48 6.43
N LEU A 130 -16.33 8.19 5.56
CA LEU A 130 -15.90 8.40 4.18
C LEU A 130 -14.68 9.31 4.16
N ALA A 131 -14.77 10.46 4.84
CA ALA A 131 -13.67 11.41 4.95
C ALA A 131 -12.45 10.78 5.62
N LEU A 132 -12.65 10.02 6.70
CA LEU A 132 -11.58 9.30 7.38
C LEU A 132 -10.93 8.24 6.47
N LYS A 133 -11.71 7.43 5.76
CA LYS A 133 -11.17 6.36 4.89
C LYS A 133 -10.43 6.91 3.68
N LEU A 134 -10.97 7.94 3.03
CA LEU A 134 -10.36 8.55 1.85
C LEU A 134 -9.09 9.32 2.22
N SER A 135 -9.09 10.06 3.33
CA SER A 135 -7.87 10.72 3.83
C SER A 135 -6.81 9.69 4.23
N HIS A 136 -7.19 8.64 4.96
CA HIS A 136 -6.29 7.52 5.32
C HIS A 136 -5.60 6.93 4.09
N GLY A 137 -6.38 6.55 3.06
CA GLY A 137 -5.84 5.98 1.82
C GLY A 137 -4.92 6.94 1.08
N LEU A 138 -5.29 8.23 1.01
CA LEU A 138 -4.48 9.24 0.34
C LEU A 138 -3.17 9.52 1.08
N ARG A 139 -3.20 9.64 2.41
CA ARG A 139 -2.01 9.79 3.24
C ARG A 139 -1.07 8.59 3.09
N PHE A 140 -1.61 7.37 3.05
CA PHE A 140 -0.83 6.17 2.79
C PHE A 140 -0.12 6.23 1.42
N MET A 141 -0.83 6.60 0.35
CA MET A 141 -0.24 6.72 -0.98
C MET A 141 0.90 7.76 -1.05
N LEU A 142 0.83 8.81 -0.24
CA LEU A 142 1.83 9.89 -0.20
C LEU A 142 3.01 9.61 0.74
N GLY A 143 2.97 8.50 1.49
CA GLY A 143 3.96 8.23 2.55
C GLY A 143 3.79 9.11 3.79
N ASP A 144 2.65 9.78 3.96
CA ASP A 144 2.35 10.72 5.05
C ASP A 144 1.95 10.00 6.35
N GLN A 145 2.78 9.04 6.77
CA GLN A 145 2.48 8.16 7.91
C GLN A 145 2.26 8.94 9.21
N ALA A 146 2.98 10.05 9.42
CA ALA A 146 2.86 10.87 10.63
C ALA A 146 1.48 11.54 10.72
N GLU A 147 1.03 12.18 9.64
CA GLU A 147 -0.29 12.82 9.58
C GLU A 147 -1.43 11.79 9.55
N MET A 148 -1.23 10.66 8.85
CA MET A 148 -2.16 9.53 8.88
C MET A 148 -2.43 9.08 10.33
N LEU A 149 -1.38 8.87 11.13
CA LEU A 149 -1.52 8.50 12.53
C LEU A 149 -2.08 9.64 13.39
N ALA A 150 -1.68 10.89 13.15
CA ALA A 150 -2.17 12.05 13.90
C ALA A 150 -3.69 12.19 13.78
N THR A 151 -4.23 12.08 12.56
CA THR A 151 -5.67 12.08 12.28
C THR A 151 -6.37 10.94 13.02
N LEU A 152 -5.86 9.71 12.92
CA LEU A 152 -6.50 8.56 13.56
C LEU A 152 -6.43 8.61 15.09
N ASN A 153 -5.32 9.07 15.67
CA ASN A 153 -5.23 9.29 17.12
C ASN A 153 -6.26 10.30 17.63
N ARG A 154 -6.63 11.29 16.80
CA ARG A 154 -7.61 12.31 17.16
C ARG A 154 -9.04 11.80 17.10
N PHE A 155 -9.40 11.04 16.06
CA PHE A 155 -10.81 10.71 15.78
C PHE A 155 -11.19 9.26 16.09
N ALA A 156 -10.30 8.28 15.88
CA ALA A 156 -10.62 6.87 16.09
C ALA A 156 -11.09 6.54 17.52
N PRO A 157 -10.55 7.14 18.60
CA PRO A 157 -11.04 6.89 19.96
C PRO A 157 -12.50 7.29 20.20
N GLY A 158 -13.07 8.17 19.38
CA GLY A 158 -14.49 8.54 19.46
C GLY A 158 -15.45 7.45 19.00
N PHE A 159 -14.99 6.53 18.14
CA PHE A 159 -15.80 5.43 17.64
C PHE A 159 -15.91 4.34 18.70
N GLY A 160 -16.95 4.43 19.54
CA GLY A 160 -17.27 3.40 20.53
C GLY A 160 -17.68 2.08 19.89
N GLU A 161 -17.62 0.98 20.65
CA GLU A 161 -17.90 -0.38 20.15
C GLU A 161 -19.32 -0.56 19.58
N SER A 162 -20.28 0.27 19.99
CA SER A 162 -21.65 0.25 19.47
C SER A 162 -21.80 0.94 18.10
N HIS A 163 -20.78 1.66 17.62
CA HIS A 163 -20.82 2.29 16.31
C HIS A 163 -20.67 1.20 15.23
N PRO A 164 -21.57 1.12 14.23
CA PRO A 164 -21.63 0.00 13.28
C PRO A 164 -20.34 -0.17 12.46
N LEU A 165 -19.57 0.90 12.30
CA LEU A 165 -18.32 0.91 11.54
C LEU A 165 -17.05 1.04 12.42
N ALA A 166 -17.17 0.88 13.74
CA ALA A 166 -16.05 1.05 14.68
C ALA A 166 -14.87 0.13 14.37
N GLY A 167 -15.14 -1.14 14.06
CA GLY A 167 -14.10 -2.11 13.73
C GLY A 167 -13.22 -1.62 12.56
N PHE A 168 -13.82 -1.24 11.43
CA PHE A 168 -13.07 -0.76 10.28
C PHE A 168 -12.23 0.51 10.56
N VAL A 169 -12.75 1.44 11.38
CA VAL A 169 -12.01 2.65 11.77
C VAL A 169 -10.81 2.29 12.66
N HIS A 170 -11.01 1.38 13.62
CA HIS A 170 -9.91 0.85 14.44
C HIS A 170 -8.90 0.04 13.61
N GLY A 171 -9.33 -0.63 12.54
CA GLY A 171 -8.44 -1.25 11.57
C GLY A 171 -7.52 -0.24 10.89
N CYS A 172 -8.05 0.91 10.45
CA CYS A 172 -7.23 2.01 9.94
C CYS A 172 -6.24 2.53 11.01
N HIS A 173 -6.70 2.68 12.26
CA HIS A 173 -5.85 3.11 13.38
C HIS A 173 -4.71 2.13 13.66
N ALA A 174 -5.00 0.82 13.68
CA ALA A 174 -4.00 -0.22 13.84
C ALA A 174 -2.92 -0.14 12.76
N PHE A 175 -3.33 0.03 11.50
CA PHE A 175 -2.37 0.18 10.39
C PHE A 175 -1.48 1.42 10.55
N ALA A 176 -2.06 2.57 10.87
CA ALA A 176 -1.26 3.80 11.03
C ALA A 176 -0.29 3.73 12.22
N LEU A 177 -0.65 2.99 13.28
CA LEU A 177 0.25 2.73 14.41
C LEU A 177 1.41 1.82 14.00
N GLU A 178 1.13 0.76 13.25
CA GLU A 178 2.14 -0.18 12.75
C GLU A 178 3.14 0.51 11.82
N GLU A 179 2.66 1.33 10.88
CA GLU A 179 3.51 2.09 9.97
C GLU A 179 4.40 3.13 10.72
N ARG A 180 4.12 3.40 11.99
CA ARG A 180 4.94 4.27 12.86
C ARG A 180 5.73 3.48 13.91
N GLY A 181 5.72 2.15 13.85
CA GLY A 181 6.49 1.27 14.72
C GLY A 181 5.84 1.01 16.09
N PHE A 182 4.60 1.43 16.32
CA PHE A 182 3.86 1.18 17.57
C PHE A 182 3.23 -0.23 17.58
N TYR A 183 4.03 -1.25 17.27
CA TYR A 183 3.59 -2.62 16.97
C TYR A 183 2.69 -3.25 18.05
N ALA A 184 3.09 -3.16 19.32
CA ALA A 184 2.30 -3.75 20.41
C ALA A 184 0.92 -3.10 20.56
N GLN A 185 0.81 -1.79 20.30
CA GLN A 185 -0.47 -1.09 20.34
C GLN A 185 -1.30 -1.41 19.09
N ALA A 186 -0.66 -1.40 17.92
CA ALA A 186 -1.27 -1.74 16.64
C ALA A 186 -1.90 -3.14 16.67
N GLU A 187 -1.20 -4.16 17.18
CA GLU A 187 -1.74 -5.51 17.26
C GLU A 187 -2.97 -5.60 18.17
N ARG A 188 -2.94 -4.98 19.36
CA ARG A 188 -4.10 -5.00 20.27
C ARG A 188 -5.32 -4.35 19.63
N ILE A 189 -5.14 -3.19 19.00
CA ILE A 189 -6.23 -2.45 18.35
C ILE A 189 -6.72 -3.22 17.12
N GLY A 190 -5.83 -3.74 16.29
CA GLY A 190 -6.18 -4.48 15.07
C GLY A 190 -6.91 -5.79 15.36
N ARG A 191 -6.48 -6.56 16.36
CA ARG A 191 -7.19 -7.78 16.78
C ARG A 191 -8.59 -7.47 17.30
N ARG A 192 -8.74 -6.39 18.09
CA ARG A 192 -10.06 -5.93 18.56
C ARG A 192 -10.93 -5.43 17.41
N ALA A 193 -10.35 -4.70 16.45
CA ALA A 193 -11.03 -4.22 15.26
C ALA A 193 -11.66 -5.37 14.46
N VAL A 194 -10.89 -6.42 14.18
CA VAL A 194 -11.37 -7.62 13.48
C VAL A 194 -12.40 -8.40 14.32
N ALA A 195 -12.27 -8.43 15.65
CA ALA A 195 -13.29 -9.04 16.50
C ALA A 195 -14.62 -8.27 16.46
N LEU A 196 -14.58 -6.94 16.42
CA LEU A 196 -15.77 -6.08 16.27
C LEU A 196 -16.37 -6.16 14.87
N SER A 197 -15.54 -6.29 13.84
CA SER A 197 -15.96 -6.37 12.44
C SER A 197 -15.15 -7.46 11.73
N PRO A 198 -15.62 -8.72 11.71
CA PRO A 198 -14.90 -9.83 11.09
C PRO A 198 -14.55 -9.62 9.60
N ARG A 199 -15.33 -8.78 8.91
CA ARG A 199 -15.10 -8.37 7.51
C ARG A 199 -14.04 -7.28 7.34
N ASP A 200 -13.42 -6.80 8.41
CA ASP A 200 -12.36 -5.80 8.35
C ASP A 200 -11.05 -6.40 7.81
N ALA A 201 -10.96 -6.47 6.48
CA ALA A 201 -9.77 -6.92 5.78
C ALA A 201 -8.56 -6.00 6.05
N TRP A 202 -8.78 -4.71 6.27
CA TRP A 202 -7.70 -3.75 6.52
C TRP A 202 -7.10 -3.91 7.92
N GLY A 203 -7.92 -4.11 8.95
CA GLY A 203 -7.47 -4.45 10.30
C GLY A 203 -6.76 -5.81 10.35
N ARG A 204 -7.25 -6.82 9.62
CA ARG A 204 -6.58 -8.12 9.50
C ARG A 204 -5.19 -7.98 8.86
N HIS A 205 -5.12 -7.20 7.79
CA HIS A 205 -3.89 -6.82 7.11
C HIS A 205 -2.91 -6.08 8.05
N ALA A 206 -3.38 -5.12 8.84
CA ALA A 206 -2.56 -4.38 9.81
C ALA A 206 -1.90 -5.30 10.85
N VAL A 207 -2.63 -6.31 11.35
CA VAL A 207 -2.06 -7.29 12.28
C VAL A 207 -1.02 -8.19 11.59
N ALA A 208 -1.23 -8.57 10.33
CA ALA A 208 -0.21 -9.33 9.58
C ALA A 208 1.08 -8.52 9.42
N HIS A 209 0.94 -7.24 9.08
CA HIS A 209 2.02 -6.26 9.08
C HIS A 209 2.82 -6.24 10.39
N VAL A 210 2.15 -6.13 11.54
CA VAL A 210 2.81 -6.19 12.86
C VAL A 210 3.61 -7.49 13.02
N LEU A 211 3.01 -8.63 12.68
CA LEU A 211 3.64 -9.94 12.84
C LEU A 211 4.85 -10.12 11.90
N GLU A 212 4.80 -9.56 10.69
CA GLU A 212 5.91 -9.55 9.73
C GLU A 212 7.06 -8.65 10.22
N MET A 213 6.74 -7.43 10.63
CA MET A 213 7.72 -6.47 11.13
C MET A 213 8.36 -6.88 12.47
N THR A 214 7.73 -7.79 13.22
CA THR A 214 8.24 -8.33 14.49
C THR A 214 8.78 -9.76 14.40
N GLY A 215 8.84 -10.35 13.20
CA GLY A 215 9.43 -11.68 12.99
C GLY A 215 8.60 -12.86 13.51
N ARG A 216 7.30 -12.66 13.79
CA ARG A 216 6.39 -13.66 14.38
C ARG A 216 5.62 -14.44 13.30
N MET A 217 6.36 -15.09 12.41
CA MET A 217 5.82 -15.75 11.20
C MET A 217 4.76 -16.83 11.47
N ASP A 218 4.96 -17.69 12.47
CA ASP A 218 4.00 -18.77 12.79
C ASP A 218 2.65 -18.22 13.27
N GLU A 219 2.67 -17.14 14.06
CA GLU A 219 1.46 -16.44 14.47
C GLU A 219 0.82 -15.72 13.28
N GLY A 220 1.63 -15.20 12.35
CA GLY A 220 1.16 -14.60 11.09
C GLY A 220 0.40 -15.60 10.22
N ILE A 221 0.96 -16.79 10.04
CA ILE A 221 0.31 -17.90 9.31
C ILE A 221 -0.99 -18.30 9.98
N ALA A 222 -0.99 -18.49 11.30
CA ALA A 222 -2.19 -18.86 12.05
C ALA A 222 -3.28 -17.77 11.99
N TRP A 223 -2.87 -16.49 12.02
CA TRP A 223 -3.77 -15.34 11.96
C TRP A 223 -4.48 -15.20 10.61
N LEU A 224 -3.75 -15.38 9.51
CA LEU A 224 -4.31 -15.26 8.16
C LEU A 224 -5.09 -16.51 7.72
N GLY A 225 -4.73 -17.67 8.27
CA GLY A 225 -5.42 -18.93 8.01
C GLY A 225 -5.48 -19.26 6.52
N ASN A 226 -6.66 -19.66 6.04
CA ASN A 226 -6.89 -20.05 4.64
C ASN A 226 -7.60 -18.97 3.81
N GLY A 227 -7.63 -17.72 4.28
CA GLY A 227 -8.22 -16.61 3.54
C GLY A 227 -9.75 -16.58 3.43
N ARG A 228 -10.51 -17.52 4.02
CA ARG A 228 -11.99 -17.50 3.94
C ARG A 228 -12.62 -16.20 4.44
N GLU A 229 -12.05 -15.62 5.49
CA GLU A 229 -12.54 -14.39 6.13
C GLU A 229 -12.28 -13.11 5.31
N ILE A 230 -11.57 -13.22 4.18
CA ILE A 230 -11.27 -12.12 3.26
C ILE A 230 -11.80 -12.37 1.86
N ALA A 231 -12.57 -13.44 1.64
CA ALA A 231 -13.11 -13.79 0.33
C ALA A 231 -14.03 -12.71 -0.26
N HIS A 232 -14.64 -11.86 0.60
CA HIS A 232 -15.44 -10.72 0.15
C HIS A 232 -14.61 -9.54 -0.35
N ALA A 233 -13.31 -9.49 -0.02
CA ALA A 233 -12.47 -8.34 -0.28
C ALA A 233 -12.10 -8.26 -1.77
N ASN A 234 -11.86 -7.04 -2.24
CA ASN A 234 -11.28 -6.74 -3.55
C ASN A 234 -9.81 -7.21 -3.60
N ASN A 235 -8.99 -6.62 -4.46
CA ASN A 235 -7.59 -6.98 -4.66
C ASN A 235 -6.74 -6.98 -3.36
N LEU A 236 -7.21 -6.34 -2.29
CA LEU A 236 -6.61 -6.50 -0.95
C LEU A 236 -6.50 -7.96 -0.51
N ARG A 237 -7.38 -8.86 -0.98
CA ARG A 237 -7.28 -10.30 -0.69
C ARG A 237 -5.96 -10.90 -1.19
N PHE A 238 -5.54 -10.54 -2.41
CA PHE A 238 -4.26 -10.98 -2.99
C PHE A 238 -3.08 -10.46 -2.17
N HIS A 239 -3.18 -9.21 -1.68
CA HIS A 239 -2.15 -8.64 -0.82
C HIS A 239 -2.07 -9.34 0.56
N ILE A 240 -3.19 -9.81 1.10
CA ILE A 240 -3.17 -10.59 2.34
C ILE A 240 -2.54 -11.97 2.11
N PHE A 241 -2.82 -12.62 0.96
CA PHE A 241 -2.10 -13.83 0.57
C PHE A 241 -0.62 -13.58 0.31
N TRP A 242 -0.25 -12.40 -0.18
CA TRP A 242 1.15 -11.99 -0.29
C TRP A 242 1.84 -11.93 1.07
N HIS A 243 1.19 -11.39 2.12
CA HIS A 243 1.72 -11.47 3.49
C HIS A 243 1.85 -12.93 3.97
N LEU A 244 0.87 -13.78 3.68
CA LEU A 244 0.98 -15.22 3.99
C LEU A 244 2.21 -15.84 3.30
N ALA A 245 2.43 -15.52 2.03
CA ALA A 245 3.59 -15.97 1.27
C ALA A 245 4.90 -15.43 1.86
N LEU A 246 4.95 -14.20 2.36
CA LEU A 246 6.13 -13.69 3.07
C LEU A 246 6.46 -14.48 4.34
N PHE A 247 5.45 -14.85 5.14
CA PHE A 247 5.67 -15.68 6.32
C PHE A 247 6.20 -17.08 5.95
N ARG A 248 5.67 -17.66 4.86
CA ARG A 248 6.13 -18.95 4.32
C ARG A 248 7.56 -18.86 3.78
N LEU A 249 7.89 -17.77 3.09
CA LEU A 249 9.24 -17.49 2.61
C LEU A 249 10.24 -17.39 3.77
N GLU A 250 9.84 -16.73 4.84
CA GLU A 250 10.62 -16.56 6.06
C GLU A 250 10.83 -17.89 6.82
N ARG A 251 9.95 -18.89 6.62
CA ARG A 251 10.17 -20.30 7.03
C ARG A 251 11.03 -21.10 6.04
N GLY A 252 11.39 -20.52 4.91
CA GLY A 252 12.10 -21.21 3.83
C GLY A 252 11.22 -22.14 2.98
N GLU A 253 9.90 -22.02 3.06
CA GLU A 253 8.92 -22.89 2.37
C GLU A 253 8.68 -22.42 0.93
N THR A 254 9.74 -22.36 0.13
CA THR A 254 9.73 -21.71 -1.21
C THR A 254 8.73 -22.34 -2.20
N SER A 255 8.53 -23.67 -2.15
CA SER A 255 7.51 -24.34 -2.97
C SER A 255 6.09 -23.89 -2.64
N GLU A 256 5.80 -23.65 -1.36
CA GLU A 256 4.49 -23.14 -0.92
C GLU A 256 4.31 -21.66 -1.31
N VAL A 257 5.39 -20.87 -1.29
CA VAL A 257 5.37 -19.49 -1.79
C VAL A 257 5.00 -19.46 -3.27
N LEU A 258 5.61 -20.32 -4.09
CA LEU A 258 5.29 -20.43 -5.52
C LEU A 258 3.85 -20.92 -5.75
N ARG A 259 3.36 -21.88 -4.96
CA ARG A 259 1.96 -22.32 -5.02
C ARG A 259 1.00 -21.17 -4.70
N LEU A 260 1.24 -20.43 -3.62
CA LEU A 260 0.43 -19.24 -3.25
C LEU A 260 0.51 -18.15 -4.32
N TYR A 261 1.66 -17.98 -4.97
CA TYR A 261 1.80 -17.07 -6.10
C TYR A 261 0.84 -17.45 -7.23
N ASP A 262 0.87 -18.70 -7.67
CA ASP A 262 0.11 -19.17 -8.82
C ASP A 262 -1.39 -19.30 -8.53
N GLU A 263 -1.75 -19.85 -7.37
CA GLU A 263 -3.13 -20.26 -7.04
C GLU A 263 -3.93 -19.19 -6.30
N GLU A 264 -3.28 -18.19 -5.70
CA GLU A 264 -3.97 -17.14 -4.93
C GLU A 264 -3.62 -15.73 -5.41
N ILE A 265 -2.33 -15.37 -5.45
CA ILE A 265 -1.90 -13.97 -5.65
C ILE A 265 -2.04 -13.54 -7.12
N ARG A 266 -1.72 -14.45 -8.06
CA ARG A 266 -1.84 -14.25 -9.51
C ARG A 266 -2.90 -15.15 -10.16
N ALA A 267 -3.76 -15.77 -9.36
CA ALA A 267 -4.89 -16.55 -9.87
C ALA A 267 -5.81 -15.73 -10.79
N GLU A 268 -5.98 -14.45 -10.46
CA GLU A 268 -6.61 -13.45 -11.30
C GLU A 268 -5.54 -12.42 -11.71
N PRO A 269 -4.97 -12.52 -12.93
CA PRO A 269 -3.88 -11.66 -13.36
C PRO A 269 -4.41 -10.27 -13.74
N THR A 270 -4.78 -9.48 -12.74
CA THR A 270 -5.18 -8.08 -12.93
C THR A 270 -3.97 -7.22 -13.27
N ASP A 271 -4.23 -6.04 -13.83
CA ASP A 271 -3.25 -4.99 -14.10
C ASP A 271 -3.28 -3.86 -13.03
N ASP A 272 -3.89 -4.10 -11.86
CA ASP A 272 -3.82 -3.17 -10.74
C ASP A 272 -2.39 -3.11 -10.20
N TYR A 273 -1.87 -1.89 -9.97
CA TYR A 273 -0.48 -1.71 -9.55
C TYR A 273 -0.14 -2.45 -8.26
N ARG A 274 -1.12 -2.64 -7.36
CA ARG A 274 -0.89 -3.38 -6.10
C ARG A 274 -0.67 -4.85 -6.36
N ASP A 275 -1.38 -5.42 -7.33
CA ASP A 275 -1.26 -6.83 -7.67
C ASP A 275 0.03 -7.11 -8.44
N ILE A 276 0.43 -6.21 -9.33
CA ILE A 276 1.76 -6.25 -9.96
C ILE A 276 2.84 -6.10 -8.89
N ALA A 277 2.69 -5.16 -7.96
CA ALA A 277 3.64 -4.97 -6.88
C ALA A 277 3.76 -6.23 -6.01
N ASN A 278 2.66 -6.87 -5.64
CA ASN A 278 2.66 -8.13 -4.90
C ASN A 278 3.47 -9.21 -5.64
N GLY A 279 3.17 -9.40 -6.93
CA GLY A 279 3.84 -10.38 -7.76
C GLY A 279 5.34 -10.12 -7.87
N ALA A 280 5.71 -8.94 -8.38
CA ALA A 280 7.10 -8.55 -8.62
C ALA A 280 7.94 -8.59 -7.34
N SER A 281 7.35 -8.16 -6.22
CA SER A 281 8.00 -8.14 -4.90
C SER A 281 8.28 -9.55 -4.36
N LEU A 282 7.40 -10.54 -4.62
CA LEU A 282 7.69 -11.94 -4.26
C LEU A 282 8.71 -12.58 -5.18
N LEU A 283 8.56 -12.41 -6.50
CA LEU A 283 9.51 -12.99 -7.46
C LEU A 283 10.91 -12.46 -7.23
N ALA A 284 11.08 -11.16 -6.99
CA ALA A 284 12.39 -10.58 -6.67
C ALA A 284 12.99 -11.18 -5.39
N ARG A 285 12.20 -11.37 -4.32
CA ARG A 285 12.72 -11.99 -3.08
C ARG A 285 13.13 -13.45 -3.28
N LEU A 286 12.39 -14.19 -4.10
CA LEU A 286 12.73 -15.57 -4.48
C LEU A 286 14.01 -15.61 -5.32
N ASP A 287 14.13 -14.72 -6.30
CA ASP A 287 15.32 -14.59 -7.14
C ASP A 287 16.56 -14.20 -6.32
N TYR A 288 16.44 -13.24 -5.39
CA TYR A 288 17.52 -12.91 -4.45
C TYR A 288 17.91 -14.10 -3.58
N ALA A 289 16.96 -14.99 -3.27
CA ALA A 289 17.22 -16.23 -2.54
C ALA A 289 17.77 -17.37 -3.42
N GLY A 290 17.95 -17.15 -4.73
CA GLY A 290 18.44 -18.15 -5.68
C GLY A 290 17.40 -19.20 -6.05
N VAL A 291 16.11 -18.89 -5.89
CA VAL A 291 15.01 -19.80 -6.25
C VAL A 291 14.65 -19.55 -7.71
N ASP A 292 14.58 -20.63 -8.49
CA ASP A 292 14.06 -20.58 -9.86
C ASP A 292 12.56 -20.25 -9.85
N VAL A 293 12.21 -19.11 -10.45
CA VAL A 293 10.84 -18.61 -10.56
C VAL A 293 10.18 -18.95 -11.89
N GLY A 294 10.89 -19.61 -12.82
CA GLY A 294 10.41 -19.94 -14.16
C GLY A 294 9.97 -18.71 -14.96
N GLU A 295 8.92 -18.86 -15.76
CA GLU A 295 8.42 -17.82 -16.68
C GLU A 295 7.48 -16.79 -16.01
N ARG A 296 7.41 -16.75 -14.67
CA ARG A 296 6.44 -15.91 -13.94
C ARG A 296 6.64 -14.41 -14.13
N TRP A 297 7.84 -13.99 -14.52
CA TRP A 297 8.12 -12.59 -14.87
C TRP A 297 7.42 -12.14 -16.16
N GLU A 298 7.24 -13.03 -17.14
CA GLU A 298 6.67 -12.72 -18.45
C GLU A 298 5.26 -12.14 -18.35
N GLU A 299 4.44 -12.72 -17.48
CA GLU A 299 3.06 -12.26 -17.24
C GLU A 299 3.03 -10.83 -16.67
N LEU A 300 3.91 -10.54 -15.71
CA LEU A 300 3.99 -9.21 -15.10
C LEU A 300 4.58 -8.19 -16.07
N ALA A 301 5.61 -8.57 -16.82
CA ALA A 301 6.25 -7.71 -17.82
C ALA A 301 5.27 -7.31 -18.92
N ALA A 302 4.50 -8.26 -19.47
CA ALA A 302 3.49 -7.99 -20.49
C ALA A 302 2.45 -6.95 -20.04
N LYS A 303 2.11 -6.90 -18.75
CA LYS A 303 1.24 -5.86 -18.19
C LYS A 303 1.98 -4.56 -17.94
N ALA A 304 3.21 -4.63 -17.43
CA ALA A 304 4.05 -3.47 -17.14
C ALA A 304 4.41 -2.68 -18.40
N GLU A 305 4.52 -3.31 -19.57
CA GLU A 305 4.72 -2.63 -20.86
C GLU A 305 3.64 -1.58 -21.15
N GLY A 306 2.38 -1.90 -20.88
CA GLY A 306 1.26 -0.97 -21.02
C GLY A 306 1.25 0.16 -19.99
N ARG A 307 2.18 0.14 -19.03
CA ARG A 307 2.21 1.02 -17.84
C ARG A 307 3.46 1.90 -17.75
N ILE A 308 4.40 1.77 -18.70
CA ILE A 308 5.67 2.52 -18.74
C ILE A 308 5.46 4.04 -18.60
N HIS A 309 4.35 4.56 -19.12
CA HIS A 309 4.04 5.98 -19.17
C HIS A 309 2.91 6.41 -18.20
N ASP A 310 2.52 5.56 -17.23
CA ASP A 310 1.47 5.91 -16.27
C ASP A 310 1.90 7.13 -15.43
N GLY A 311 3.08 7.05 -14.79
CA GLY A 311 3.68 8.16 -14.05
C GLY A 311 2.74 8.77 -12.99
N ARG A 312 1.91 7.93 -12.36
CA ARG A 312 0.90 8.38 -11.38
C ARG A 312 1.32 8.17 -9.94
N LEU A 313 2.13 7.14 -9.68
CA LEU A 313 2.60 6.76 -8.36
C LEU A 313 3.98 6.11 -8.51
N VAL A 314 5.01 6.70 -7.93
CA VAL A 314 6.40 6.23 -8.03
C VAL A 314 6.56 4.81 -7.52
N PHE A 315 5.83 4.43 -6.46
CA PHE A 315 5.78 3.04 -5.99
C PHE A 315 5.34 2.07 -7.09
N ALA A 316 4.30 2.41 -7.88
CA ALA A 316 3.84 1.57 -8.98
C ALA A 316 4.91 1.49 -10.09
N ASP A 317 5.45 2.65 -10.49
CA ASP A 317 6.48 2.76 -11.53
C ASP A 317 7.69 1.85 -11.25
N LEU A 318 8.15 1.81 -10.00
CA LEU A 318 9.26 0.94 -9.59
C LEU A 318 8.95 -0.55 -9.69
N HIS A 319 7.70 -0.97 -9.42
CA HIS A 319 7.32 -2.38 -9.55
C HIS A 319 7.07 -2.77 -11.01
N TYR A 320 6.63 -1.84 -11.85
CA TYR A 320 6.62 -2.04 -13.31
C TYR A 320 8.04 -2.20 -13.85
N ALA A 321 8.97 -1.33 -13.45
CA ALA A 321 10.39 -1.45 -13.82
C ALA A 321 10.98 -2.79 -13.35
N LEU A 322 10.70 -3.21 -12.11
CA LEU A 322 11.13 -4.51 -11.59
C LEU A 322 10.57 -5.69 -12.40
N SER A 323 9.30 -5.61 -12.80
CA SER A 323 8.66 -6.65 -13.62
C SER A 323 9.30 -6.75 -15.01
N LEU A 324 9.58 -5.61 -15.64
CA LEU A 324 10.26 -5.53 -16.93
C LEU A 324 11.69 -6.07 -16.85
N LEU A 325 12.46 -5.67 -15.84
CA LEU A 325 13.81 -6.19 -15.60
C LEU A 325 13.79 -7.72 -15.38
N GLY A 326 12.82 -8.23 -14.61
CA GLY A 326 12.70 -9.67 -14.36
C GLY A 326 12.51 -10.51 -15.63
N ALA A 327 11.89 -9.95 -16.67
CA ALA A 327 11.74 -10.58 -17.99
C ALA A 327 12.83 -10.16 -19.01
N GLY A 328 13.84 -9.38 -18.59
CA GLY A 328 14.91 -8.89 -19.47
C GLY A 328 14.51 -7.73 -20.40
N HIS A 329 13.38 -7.06 -20.16
CA HIS A 329 12.88 -5.93 -20.95
C HIS A 329 13.49 -4.60 -20.45
N ALA A 330 14.82 -4.49 -20.48
CA ALA A 330 15.56 -3.36 -19.90
C ALA A 330 15.17 -1.99 -20.45
N ASP A 331 14.89 -1.88 -21.76
CA ASP A 331 14.49 -0.63 -22.43
C ASP A 331 13.26 0.02 -21.78
N GLY A 332 12.27 -0.79 -21.37
CA GLY A 332 11.06 -0.30 -20.72
C GLY A 332 11.34 0.20 -19.30
N ALA A 333 12.19 -0.51 -18.54
CA ALA A 333 12.61 -0.09 -17.21
C ALA A 333 13.43 1.22 -17.26
N GLU A 334 14.31 1.37 -18.25
CA GLU A 334 15.02 2.62 -18.53
C GLU A 334 14.06 3.77 -18.86
N ALA A 335 13.04 3.52 -19.66
CA ALA A 335 12.05 4.54 -20.01
C ALA A 335 11.32 5.06 -18.76
N ILE A 336 10.95 4.17 -17.84
CA ILE A 336 10.37 4.55 -16.53
C ILE A 336 11.38 5.39 -15.73
N ALA A 337 12.63 4.94 -15.61
CA ALA A 337 13.67 5.63 -14.85
C ALA A 337 13.92 7.06 -15.39
N ARG A 338 13.95 7.22 -16.72
CA ARG A 338 14.07 8.52 -17.38
C ARG A 338 12.84 9.40 -17.16
N GLY A 339 11.63 8.84 -17.19
CA GLY A 339 10.40 9.56 -16.85
C GLY A 339 10.44 10.15 -15.43
N LEU A 340 10.91 9.36 -14.46
CA LEU A 340 11.10 9.82 -13.07
C LEU A 340 12.12 10.96 -12.96
N ILE A 341 13.20 10.95 -13.76
CA ILE A 341 14.16 12.06 -13.81
C ILE A 341 13.51 13.35 -14.33
N GLU A 342 12.69 13.26 -15.37
CA GLU A 342 12.01 14.44 -15.92
C GLU A 342 10.97 15.00 -14.93
N ASP A 343 10.20 14.13 -14.26
CA ASP A 343 9.31 14.53 -13.17
C ASP A 343 10.10 15.19 -12.03
N ALA A 344 11.24 14.63 -11.62
CA ALA A 344 12.07 15.18 -10.56
C ALA A 344 12.60 16.61 -10.86
N LYS A 345 12.84 16.92 -12.14
CA LYS A 345 13.33 18.23 -12.59
C LYS A 345 12.23 19.26 -12.76
N ALA A 346 11.11 18.87 -13.39
CA ALA A 346 10.18 19.81 -13.99
C ALA A 346 8.77 19.79 -13.39
N HIS A 347 8.42 18.77 -12.59
CA HIS A 347 7.05 18.65 -12.08
C HIS A 347 6.68 19.87 -11.19
N PRO A 348 5.49 20.50 -11.33
CA PRO A 348 5.12 21.68 -10.52
C PRO A 348 5.06 21.42 -9.01
N SER A 349 4.51 20.27 -8.60
CA SER A 349 4.48 19.82 -7.20
C SER A 349 5.87 19.47 -6.68
N GLY A 350 6.32 20.14 -5.61
CA GLY A 350 7.60 19.86 -4.96
C GLY A 350 7.68 18.48 -4.31
N GLU A 351 6.57 18.00 -3.77
CA GLU A 351 6.45 16.66 -3.20
C GLU A 351 6.64 15.59 -4.27
N ARG A 352 6.04 15.79 -5.44
CA ARG A 352 6.21 14.88 -6.56
C ARG A 352 7.62 14.91 -7.11
N ARG A 353 8.26 16.09 -7.19
CA ARG A 353 9.68 16.19 -7.56
C ARG A 353 10.58 15.39 -6.60
N ASP A 354 10.30 15.45 -5.30
CA ASP A 354 11.07 14.73 -4.28
C ASP A 354 10.88 13.21 -4.38
N ALA A 355 9.63 12.75 -4.44
CA ALA A 355 9.32 11.33 -4.65
C ALA A 355 9.94 10.79 -5.94
N ALA A 356 9.84 11.53 -7.05
CA ALA A 356 10.41 11.14 -8.34
C ALA A 356 11.94 11.11 -8.32
N ARG A 357 12.61 12.00 -7.57
CA ARG A 357 14.08 11.97 -7.40
C ARG A 357 14.52 10.66 -6.74
N HIS A 358 13.88 10.29 -5.64
CA HIS A 358 14.20 9.04 -4.93
C HIS A 358 13.79 7.80 -5.74
N GLY A 359 12.66 7.89 -6.45
CA GLY A 359 12.24 6.89 -7.42
C GLY A 359 13.27 6.66 -8.53
N ALA A 360 13.78 7.73 -9.14
CA ALA A 360 14.77 7.61 -10.21
C ALA A 360 16.06 6.95 -9.72
N LEU A 361 16.55 7.32 -8.52
CA LEU A 361 17.70 6.67 -7.91
C LEU A 361 17.45 5.16 -7.68
N ALA A 362 16.27 4.81 -7.18
CA ALA A 362 15.90 3.41 -7.00
C ALA A 362 15.79 2.65 -8.33
N ALA A 363 15.15 3.24 -9.35
CA ALA A 363 14.97 2.63 -10.66
C ALA A 363 16.31 2.35 -11.35
N PHE A 364 17.21 3.34 -11.41
CA PHE A 364 18.56 3.12 -11.95
C PHE A 364 19.38 2.16 -11.10
N GLY A 365 19.20 2.16 -9.78
CA GLY A 365 19.83 1.17 -8.91
C GLY A 365 19.38 -0.26 -9.18
N LEU A 366 18.10 -0.47 -9.50
CA LEU A 366 17.57 -1.78 -9.89
C LEU A 366 18.07 -2.22 -11.28
N ILE A 367 18.20 -1.28 -12.22
CA ILE A 367 18.80 -1.54 -13.54
C ILE A 367 20.26 -2.01 -13.36
N ALA A 368 21.07 -1.23 -12.63
CA ALA A 368 22.46 -1.59 -12.35
C ALA A 368 22.57 -2.95 -11.62
N PHE A 369 21.66 -3.23 -10.68
CA PHE A 369 21.61 -4.53 -10.00
C PHE A 369 21.37 -5.68 -10.99
N HIS A 370 20.44 -5.50 -11.93
CA HIS A 370 20.11 -6.51 -12.94
C HIS A 370 21.25 -6.72 -13.93
N GLU A 371 21.98 -5.66 -14.30
CA GLU A 371 23.16 -5.73 -15.18
C GLU A 371 24.41 -6.31 -14.51
N GLY A 372 24.36 -6.53 -13.18
CA GLY A 372 25.48 -7.03 -12.40
C GLY A 372 26.50 -5.96 -11.98
N ASP A 373 26.20 -4.68 -12.21
CA ASP A 373 26.98 -3.55 -11.67
C ASP A 373 26.56 -3.28 -10.22
N TYR A 374 27.03 -4.16 -9.33
CA TYR A 374 26.63 -4.13 -7.93
C TYR A 374 27.20 -2.93 -7.15
N ASP A 375 28.32 -2.35 -7.59
CA ASP A 375 28.88 -1.12 -7.03
C ASP A 375 27.94 0.07 -7.27
N GLU A 376 27.52 0.26 -8.53
CA GLU A 376 26.60 1.34 -8.88
C GLU A 376 25.21 1.12 -8.27
N ALA A 377 24.73 -0.13 -8.26
CA ALA A 377 23.50 -0.50 -7.58
C ALA A 377 23.53 -0.14 -6.09
N ALA A 378 24.62 -0.47 -5.37
CA ALA A 378 24.78 -0.14 -3.97
C ALA A 378 24.78 1.39 -3.76
N ARG A 379 25.49 2.14 -4.62
CA ARG A 379 25.54 3.60 -4.54
C ARG A 379 24.18 4.25 -4.74
N LEU A 380 23.44 3.83 -5.78
CA LEU A 380 22.15 4.41 -6.15
C LEU A 380 21.03 4.01 -5.19
N LEU A 381 20.89 2.72 -4.89
CA LEU A 381 19.90 2.24 -3.92
C LEU A 381 20.18 2.82 -2.53
N GLY A 382 21.46 2.85 -2.12
CA GLY A 382 21.91 3.48 -0.88
C GLY A 382 21.52 4.96 -0.78
N SER A 383 21.63 5.71 -1.88
CA SER A 383 21.22 7.12 -1.96
C SER A 383 19.71 7.31 -1.92
N ALA A 384 18.93 6.32 -2.39
CA ALA A 384 17.47 6.37 -2.38
C ALA A 384 16.87 6.11 -0.98
N ARG A 385 17.51 5.27 -0.16
CA ARG A 385 16.97 4.68 1.09
C ARG A 385 16.13 5.62 1.95
N ASN A 386 16.69 6.77 2.32
CA ASN A 386 16.05 7.69 3.27
C ASN A 386 14.80 8.40 2.70
N GLY A 387 14.66 8.44 1.37
CA GLY A 387 13.52 9.07 0.71
C GLY A 387 12.51 8.08 0.15
N LEU A 388 12.75 6.77 0.28
CA LEU A 388 11.81 5.75 -0.22
C LEU A 388 10.43 5.83 0.45
N ILE A 389 10.30 6.43 1.64
CA ILE A 389 8.97 6.65 2.24
C ILE A 389 8.06 7.51 1.34
N ALA A 390 8.62 8.49 0.63
CA ALA A 390 7.86 9.43 -0.19
C ALA A 390 7.28 8.83 -1.48
N ILE A 391 7.71 7.62 -1.87
CA ILE A 391 7.21 6.97 -3.09
C ILE A 391 5.84 6.30 -2.88
N GLY A 392 5.43 6.10 -1.61
CA GLY A 392 4.27 5.31 -1.21
C GLY A 392 4.62 3.86 -0.82
N GLY A 393 3.60 3.00 -0.76
CA GLY A 393 3.69 1.62 -0.26
C GLY A 393 3.78 1.53 1.26
N SER A 394 3.80 0.32 1.80
CA SER A 394 4.04 0.06 3.23
C SER A 394 5.51 -0.27 3.52
N HIS A 395 5.90 -0.37 4.79
CA HIS A 395 7.27 -0.79 5.15
C HIS A 395 7.62 -2.16 4.58
N ALA A 396 6.71 -3.14 4.70
CA ALA A 396 6.85 -4.48 4.16
C ALA A 396 7.09 -4.47 2.64
N GLN A 397 6.38 -3.61 1.91
CA GLN A 397 6.50 -3.52 0.45
C GLN A 397 7.84 -2.91 0.04
N ARG A 398 8.24 -1.78 0.66
CA ARG A 398 9.51 -1.10 0.38
C ARG A 398 10.74 -1.89 0.83
N ASP A 399 10.57 -2.85 1.74
CA ASP A 399 11.62 -3.74 2.22
C ASP A 399 12.38 -4.45 1.10
N LEU A 400 11.76 -4.64 -0.07
CA LEU A 400 12.40 -5.25 -1.24
C LEU A 400 13.62 -4.44 -1.70
N PHE A 401 13.54 -3.11 -1.67
CA PHE A 401 14.62 -2.23 -2.12
C PHE A 401 15.77 -2.24 -1.10
N GLU A 402 15.45 -2.39 0.18
CA GLU A 402 16.43 -2.61 1.24
C GLU A 402 17.14 -3.96 1.10
N GLN A 403 16.43 -5.01 0.65
CA GLN A 403 17.03 -6.31 0.32
C GLN A 403 17.93 -6.21 -0.92
N ALA A 404 17.47 -5.54 -1.98
CA ALA A 404 18.28 -5.28 -3.17
C ALA A 404 19.58 -4.54 -2.82
N TYR A 405 19.50 -3.49 -2.00
CA TYR A 405 20.68 -2.77 -1.50
C TYR A 405 21.63 -3.67 -0.71
N ALA A 406 21.10 -4.52 0.18
CA ALA A 406 21.93 -5.46 0.93
C ALA A 406 22.61 -6.50 0.02
N GLU A 407 21.89 -7.01 -0.97
CA GLU A 407 22.46 -7.90 -1.99
C GLU A 407 23.54 -7.18 -2.82
N SER A 408 23.33 -5.92 -3.22
CA SER A 408 24.34 -5.13 -3.92
C SER A 408 25.63 -5.03 -3.11
N LEU A 409 25.55 -4.66 -1.83
CA LEU A 409 26.72 -4.54 -0.95
C LEU A 409 27.47 -5.87 -0.77
N ILE A 410 26.74 -6.99 -0.68
CA ILE A 410 27.36 -8.31 -0.55
C ILE A 410 28.10 -8.64 -1.84
N ARG A 411 27.46 -8.43 -3.00
CA ARG A 411 28.00 -8.82 -4.31
C ARG A 411 29.09 -7.88 -4.82
N SER A 412 29.11 -6.63 -4.38
CA SER A 412 30.20 -5.67 -4.62
C SER A 412 31.40 -5.86 -3.68
N GLY A 413 31.25 -6.64 -2.62
CA GLY A 413 32.32 -6.89 -1.64
C GLY A 413 32.37 -5.90 -0.48
N GLU A 414 31.41 -4.98 -0.36
CA GLU A 414 31.23 -4.08 0.79
C GLU A 414 30.66 -4.81 2.03
N HIS A 415 31.33 -5.88 2.44
CA HIS A 415 30.87 -6.82 3.46
C HIS A 415 30.66 -6.21 4.85
N GLU A 416 31.49 -5.24 5.24
CA GLU A 416 31.34 -4.56 6.55
C GLU A 416 30.04 -3.77 6.60
N ARG A 417 29.76 -3.00 5.55
CA ARG A 417 28.53 -2.22 5.43
C ARG A 417 27.32 -3.13 5.31
N ALA A 418 27.41 -4.22 4.54
CA ALA A 418 26.38 -5.25 4.48
C ALA A 418 26.07 -5.85 5.87
N ALA A 419 27.10 -6.22 6.63
CA ALA A 419 26.93 -6.78 7.96
C ALA A 419 26.26 -5.80 8.94
N GLU A 420 26.61 -4.51 8.87
CA GLU A 420 26.00 -3.46 9.68
C GLU A 420 24.50 -3.36 9.43
N ILE A 421 24.07 -3.18 8.17
CA ILE A 421 22.65 -3.00 7.85
C ILE A 421 21.81 -4.26 8.12
N LEU A 422 22.38 -5.45 7.91
CA LEU A 422 21.70 -6.71 8.23
C LEU A 422 21.58 -6.91 9.74
N GLY A 423 22.58 -6.47 10.51
CA GLY A 423 22.53 -6.44 11.96
C GLY A 423 21.47 -5.47 12.49
N GLU A 424 21.36 -4.27 11.92
CA GLU A 424 20.27 -3.33 12.23
C GLU A 424 18.90 -3.91 11.92
N ARG A 425 18.76 -4.56 10.76
CA ARG A 425 17.54 -5.25 10.34
C ARG A 425 17.10 -6.30 11.36
N LEU A 426 18.01 -7.18 11.80
CA LEU A 426 17.71 -8.18 12.82
C LEU A 426 17.21 -7.54 14.12
N LYS A 427 17.89 -6.47 14.58
CA LYS A 427 17.46 -5.76 15.80
C LYS A 427 16.07 -5.17 15.67
N ARG A 428 15.73 -4.59 14.52
CA ARG A 428 14.41 -4.01 14.26
C ARG A 428 13.30 -5.07 14.17
N ARG A 429 13.62 -6.28 13.69
CA ARG A 429 12.67 -7.39 13.48
C ARG A 429 12.65 -8.41 14.62
N GLY A 430 12.90 -7.99 15.87
CA GLY A 430 12.81 -8.87 17.04
C GLY A 430 13.88 -9.96 17.13
N GLY A 431 14.95 -9.87 16.33
CA GLY A 431 16.08 -10.80 16.34
C GLY A 431 15.96 -11.99 15.38
N THR A 432 14.81 -12.17 14.72
CA THR A 432 14.55 -13.29 13.79
C THR A 432 14.24 -12.77 12.40
N ASN A 433 15.17 -12.97 11.46
CA ASN A 433 14.95 -12.75 10.03
C ASN A 433 15.87 -13.66 9.19
N LEU A 434 15.30 -14.57 8.40
CA LEU A 434 15.95 -15.63 7.63
C LEU A 434 16.80 -15.04 6.52
N PHE A 435 16.29 -14.02 5.82
CA PHE A 435 17.08 -13.25 4.85
C PHE A 435 18.36 -12.76 5.51
N ALA A 436 18.25 -11.95 6.58
CA ALA A 436 19.43 -11.40 7.24
C ALA A 436 20.36 -12.46 7.83
N ALA A 437 19.81 -13.48 8.48
CA ALA A 437 20.58 -14.55 9.10
C ALA A 437 21.40 -15.34 8.07
N ARG A 438 20.80 -15.70 6.92
CA ARG A 438 21.50 -16.41 5.84
C ARG A 438 22.64 -15.59 5.26
N ARG A 439 22.43 -14.29 5.00
CA ARG A 439 23.47 -13.41 4.44
C ARG A 439 24.60 -13.17 5.41
N LEU A 440 24.30 -12.94 6.69
CA LEU A 440 25.33 -12.82 7.73
C LEU A 440 26.15 -14.11 7.90
N ALA A 441 25.53 -15.29 7.74
CA ALA A 441 26.24 -16.56 7.73
C ALA A 441 27.16 -16.70 6.51
N GLN A 442 26.71 -16.26 5.32
CA GLN A 442 27.54 -16.22 4.11
C GLN A 442 28.78 -15.32 4.29
N LEU A 443 28.60 -14.12 4.86
CA LEU A 443 29.70 -13.19 5.13
C LEU A 443 30.71 -13.74 6.15
N ARG A 444 30.27 -14.58 7.09
CA ARG A 444 31.16 -15.29 8.06
C ARG A 444 32.03 -16.36 7.39
N GLY A 445 31.48 -17.00 6.35
CA GLY A 445 32.16 -18.06 5.60
C GLY A 445 33.24 -17.53 4.65
N SER A 446 33.08 -16.31 4.13
CA SER A 446 34.13 -15.64 3.36
C SER A 446 35.20 -15.09 4.32
N GLY A 447 36.48 -15.43 4.11
CA GLY A 447 37.58 -15.09 5.03
C GLY A 447 37.73 -13.59 5.34
N ALA A 448 37.09 -12.72 4.56
CA ALA A 448 37.05 -11.26 4.75
C ALA A 448 36.06 -10.79 5.84
N GLY A 449 35.07 -11.59 6.27
CA GLY A 449 34.03 -11.16 7.22
C GLY A 449 34.22 -11.58 8.69
N ARG A 450 35.36 -12.21 9.04
CA ARG A 450 35.59 -12.75 10.40
C ARG A 450 35.65 -11.68 11.49
N LEU A 451 36.09 -10.45 11.19
CA LEU A 451 36.13 -9.34 12.15
C LEU A 451 34.74 -8.68 12.34
N ALA A 452 33.95 -8.55 11.27
CA ALA A 452 32.60 -7.93 11.33
C ALA A 452 31.57 -8.83 12.04
N ALA A 453 31.69 -10.14 11.88
CA ALA A 453 30.76 -11.12 12.44
C ALA A 453 30.80 -11.29 13.97
N LEU A 454 31.97 -11.03 14.58
CA LEU A 454 32.20 -11.14 16.02
C LEU A 454 31.49 -10.01 16.80
N ALA A 455 31.16 -8.89 16.16
CA ALA A 455 30.45 -7.78 16.78
C ALA A 455 28.93 -8.01 16.96
N ILE A 456 28.35 -9.04 16.32
CA ILE A 456 26.88 -9.29 16.32
C ILE A 456 26.50 -10.55 17.13
N ALA A 457 27.47 -11.35 17.58
CA ALA A 457 27.20 -12.60 18.32
C ALA A 457 26.87 -12.34 19.81
N SER A 458 25.61 -12.02 20.11
CA SER A 458 25.00 -12.28 21.43
C SER A 458 23.56 -12.81 21.37
N THR A 459 23.04 -13.15 20.19
CA THR A 459 21.71 -13.76 20.03
C THR A 459 21.84 -15.27 19.73
N PRO A 460 21.26 -16.17 20.55
CA PRO A 460 21.33 -17.60 20.29
C PRO A 460 20.44 -17.96 19.09
N LEU A 461 21.07 -18.41 18.00
CA LEU A 461 20.40 -19.07 16.88
C LEU A 461 20.10 -20.52 17.29
N ALA A 462 18.83 -20.83 17.55
CA ALA A 462 18.35 -22.21 17.55
C ALA A 462 18.16 -22.63 16.08
N ILE A 463 19.15 -23.32 15.52
CA ILE A 463 19.02 -23.99 14.22
C ILE A 463 18.40 -25.36 14.50
N ALA A 464 17.16 -25.58 14.06
CA ALA A 464 16.59 -26.92 13.94
C ALA A 464 16.85 -27.42 12.50
N HIS A 465 17.29 -28.66 12.41
CA HIS A 465 17.69 -29.38 11.19
C HIS A 465 16.56 -29.56 10.19
#